data_AF-A0A348VUR2-F1
#
_entry.id   AF-A0A348VUR2-F1
#
_cell.length_a   1.000
_cell.length_b   1.000
_cell.length_c   1.000
_cell.angle_alpha   90.00
_cell.angle_beta   90.00
_cell.angle_gamma   90.00
#
_symmetry.space_group_name_H-M   'P 1'
#
loop_
_entity.id
_entity.type
_entity.pdbx_description
1 polymer ?
#
loop_
_entity_poly.entity_id
_entity_poly.type
_entity_poly.pdbx_seq_one_letter_code
_entity_poly.pdbx_strand_id
1 'polypeptide(L)'
;AGGGVKQTLMKEAEDVKSQLTIIYETPPSASHPLSAHSRVPASFRNKVTDAILKLANDKSNKKMFEKITIPDPVKADFDRDYVPIKKIEAMLEKYMEKE
;
A
#
# COMPACT_ATOMS: atom_id res chain seq x y z
N ALA A 1 -6.89 1.44 -1.54
CA ALA A 1 -6.47 0.40 -2.51
C ALA A 1 -6.33 1.03 -3.89
N GLY A 2 -5.18 1.63 -4.21
CA GLY A 2 -4.95 2.28 -5.51
C GLY A 2 -4.50 1.33 -6.64
N GLY A 3 -4.23 0.07 -6.32
CA GLY A 3 -3.68 -0.90 -7.27
C GLY A 3 -4.71 -1.69 -8.08
N GLY A 4 -6.01 -1.52 -7.87
CA GLY A 4 -7.04 -2.38 -8.47
C GLY A 4 -6.97 -2.43 -10.00
N VAL A 5 -6.93 -1.26 -10.65
CA VAL A 5 -6.91 -1.17 -12.12
C VAL A 5 -5.62 -1.74 -12.70
N LYS A 6 -4.46 -1.28 -12.22
CA LYS A 6 -3.14 -1.74 -12.71
C LYS A 6 -2.91 -3.22 -12.43
N GLN A 7 -3.28 -3.70 -11.24
CA GLN A 7 -3.09 -5.10 -10.87
C GLN A 7 -4.02 -6.04 -11.64
N THR A 8 -5.27 -5.63 -11.89
CA THR A 8 -6.17 -6.38 -12.79
C THR A 8 -5.58 -6.42 -14.19
N LEU A 9 -5.21 -5.27 -14.77
CA LEU A 9 -4.56 -5.21 -16.09
C LEU A 9 -3.33 -6.13 -16.16
N MET A 10 -2.48 -6.15 -15.13
CA MET A 10 -1.30 -7.02 -15.09
C MET A 10 -1.64 -8.53 -15.02
N LYS A 11 -2.79 -8.89 -14.46
CA LYS A 11 -3.26 -10.28 -14.38
C LYS A 11 -4.00 -10.77 -15.63
N GLU A 12 -4.43 -9.86 -16.50
CA GLU A 12 -5.11 -10.23 -17.74
C GLU A 12 -4.20 -11.02 -18.70
N ALA A 13 -4.84 -11.78 -19.59
CA ALA A 13 -4.17 -12.49 -20.67
C ALA A 13 -3.53 -11.51 -21.68
N GLU A 14 -2.50 -11.96 -22.39
CA GLU A 14 -1.69 -11.08 -23.25
C GLU A 14 -2.48 -10.55 -24.46
N ASP A 15 -3.40 -11.35 -24.98
CA ASP A 15 -4.34 -10.97 -26.05
C ASP A 15 -5.28 -9.84 -25.61
N VAL A 16 -5.73 -9.84 -24.36
CA VAL A 16 -6.52 -8.74 -23.77
C VAL A 16 -5.65 -7.50 -23.58
N LYS A 17 -4.45 -7.63 -23.01
CA LYS A 17 -3.52 -6.52 -22.81
C LYS A 17 -3.16 -5.81 -24.11
N SER A 18 -2.95 -6.55 -25.20
CA SER A 18 -2.61 -6.00 -26.52
C SER A 18 -3.71 -5.12 -27.13
N GLN A 19 -4.95 -5.22 -26.66
CA GLN A 19 -6.09 -4.42 -27.11
C GLN A 19 -6.34 -3.18 -26.25
N LEU A 20 -5.57 -2.99 -25.17
CA LEU A 20 -5.74 -1.90 -24.21
C LEU A 20 -4.55 -0.93 -24.29
N THR A 21 -4.85 0.36 -24.12
CA THR A 21 -3.84 1.43 -24.07
C THR A 21 -3.97 2.19 -22.75
N ILE A 22 -2.83 2.36 -22.05
CA ILE A 22 -2.78 3.19 -20.84
C ILE A 22 -2.83 4.66 -21.26
N ILE A 23 -3.93 5.35 -20.97
CA ILE A 23 -4.10 6.77 -21.29
C ILE A 23 -3.56 7.69 -20.19
N TYR A 24 -3.48 7.18 -18.96
CA TYR A 24 -3.03 7.94 -17.79
C TYR A 24 -2.57 7.01 -16.69
N GLU A 25 -1.47 7.36 -16.02
CA GLU A 25 -0.99 6.70 -14.81
C GLU A 25 -0.87 7.75 -13.71
N THR A 26 -1.51 7.48 -12.56
CA THR A 26 -1.37 8.34 -11.38
C THR A 26 0.03 8.21 -10.79
N PRO A 27 0.58 9.27 -10.17
CA PRO A 27 1.80 9.15 -9.39
C PRO A 27 1.72 7.99 -8.38
N PRO A 28 2.84 7.30 -8.09
CA PRO A 28 2.86 6.22 -7.12
C PRO A 28 2.43 6.73 -5.74
N SER A 29 1.68 5.91 -5.03
CA SER A 29 1.32 6.13 -3.63
C SER A 29 1.83 4.96 -2.80
N ALA A 30 2.11 5.23 -1.52
CA ALA A 30 2.51 4.18 -0.61
C ALA A 30 1.41 3.12 -0.47
N SER A 31 1.83 1.86 -0.31
CA SER A 31 0.91 0.76 0.00
C SER A 31 0.25 0.95 1.37
N HIS A 32 -0.83 0.23 1.67
CA HIS A 32 -1.52 0.39 2.96
C HIS A 32 -0.60 0.04 4.14
N PRO A 33 -0.64 0.82 5.22
CA PRO A 33 0.11 0.52 6.42
C PRO A 33 -0.58 -0.57 7.24
N LEU A 34 0.23 -1.36 7.94
CA LEU A 34 -0.24 -2.05 9.15
C LEU A 34 -0.25 -1.04 10.29
N SER A 35 -1.44 -0.59 10.68
CA SER A 35 -1.62 0.46 11.69
C SER A 35 -1.93 -0.11 13.07
N ALA A 36 -1.40 0.52 14.12
CA ALA A 36 -1.68 0.17 15.50
C ALA A 36 -2.29 1.35 16.26
N HIS A 37 -3.28 1.08 17.11
CA HIS A 37 -3.96 2.09 17.92
C HIS A 37 -3.00 2.74 18.94
N SER A 38 -3.14 4.04 19.21
CA SER A 38 -2.27 4.82 20.12
C SER A 38 -2.25 4.28 21.56
N ARG A 39 -3.35 3.67 22.02
CA ARG A 39 -3.43 2.95 23.30
C ARG A 39 -2.37 1.85 23.48
N VAL A 40 -1.84 1.29 22.38
CA VAL A 40 -0.80 0.28 22.45
C VAL A 40 0.55 0.98 22.68
N PRO A 41 1.29 0.67 23.77
CA PRO A 41 2.53 1.37 24.06
C PRO A 41 3.54 1.26 22.91
N ALA A 42 4.33 2.32 22.70
CA ALA A 42 5.29 2.40 21.60
C ALA A 42 6.30 1.23 21.60
N SER A 43 6.72 0.78 22.78
CA SER A 43 7.62 -0.37 22.92
C SER A 43 7.04 -1.66 22.34
N PHE A 44 5.74 -1.91 22.50
CA PHE A 44 5.07 -3.07 21.90
C PHE A 44 4.89 -2.89 20.40
N ARG A 45 4.47 -1.71 19.95
CA ARG A 45 4.34 -1.40 18.52
C ARG A 45 5.67 -1.64 17.78
N ASN A 46 6.77 -1.13 18.33
CA ASN A 46 8.10 -1.32 17.75
C ASN A 46 8.52 -2.79 17.70
N LYS A 47 8.32 -3.54 18.79
CA LYS A 47 8.63 -4.98 18.83
C LYS A 47 7.88 -5.78 17.75
N VAL A 48 6.60 -5.48 17.55
CA VAL A 48 5.79 -6.14 16.51
C VAL A 48 6.29 -5.75 15.11
N THR A 49 6.57 -4.47 14.87
CA THR A 49 7.14 -3.99 13.60
C THR A 49 8.46 -4.71 13.29
N ASP A 50 9.39 -4.76 14.25
CA ASP A 50 10.69 -5.40 14.06
C ASP A 50 10.55 -6.91 13.82
N ALA A 51 9.61 -7.57 14.52
CA ALA A 51 9.34 -8.98 14.31
C ALA A 51 8.82 -9.28 12.90
N ILE A 52 7.89 -8.47 12.39
CA ILE A 52 7.35 -8.61 11.03
C ILE A 52 8.48 -8.41 10.00
N LEU A 53 9.27 -7.35 10.14
CA LEU A 53 10.38 -7.06 9.21
C LEU A 53 11.45 -8.16 9.24
N LYS A 54 11.76 -8.70 10.43
CA LYS A 54 12.69 -9.83 10.58
C LYS A 54 12.16 -11.10 9.90
N LEU A 55 10.88 -11.41 10.09
CA LEU A 55 10.24 -12.56 9.44
C LEU A 55 10.23 -12.41 7.92
N ALA A 56 9.99 -11.21 7.41
CA ALA A 56 9.96 -10.93 5.98
C ALA A 56 11.34 -11.03 5.31
N ASN A 57 12.40 -10.63 6.02
CA ASN A 57 13.77 -10.72 5.52
C ASN A 57 14.29 -12.17 5.43
N ASP A 58 13.63 -13.12 6.11
CA ASP A 58 13.93 -14.54 5.98
C ASP A 58 13.26 -15.10 4.71
N LYS A 59 14.10 -15.50 3.74
CA LYS A 59 13.67 -16.06 2.45
C LYS A 59 12.78 -17.30 2.60
N SER A 60 12.92 -18.07 3.69
CA SER A 60 12.08 -19.24 3.95
C SER A 60 10.61 -18.86 4.16
N ASN A 61 10.34 -17.64 4.65
CA ASN A 61 9.00 -17.12 4.90
C ASN A 61 8.37 -16.43 3.69
N LYS A 62 9.10 -16.25 2.58
CA LYS A 62 8.62 -15.50 1.39
C LYS A 62 7.25 -15.97 0.91
N LYS A 63 7.03 -17.29 0.80
CA LYS A 63 5.75 -17.87 0.37
C LYS A 63 4.60 -17.56 1.34
N MET A 64 4.87 -17.44 2.63
CA MET A 64 3.86 -17.06 3.63
C MET A 64 3.41 -15.61 3.43
N PHE A 65 4.37 -14.70 3.22
CA PHE A 65 4.12 -13.28 2.97
C PHE A 65 3.38 -13.03 1.64
N GLU A 66 3.72 -13.79 0.59
CA GLU A 66 2.98 -13.78 -0.67
C GLU A 66 1.51 -14.20 -0.49
N LYS A 67 1.25 -15.26 0.30
CA LYS A 67 -0.12 -15.75 0.56
C LYS A 67 -1.01 -14.74 1.28
N ILE A 68 -0.43 -13.93 2.17
CA ILE A 68 -1.16 -12.85 2.86
C ILE A 68 -1.16 -11.53 2.09
N THR A 69 -0.66 -11.52 0.84
CA THR A 69 -0.60 -10.34 -0.03
C THR A 69 0.23 -9.19 0.56
N ILE A 70 1.27 -9.52 1.33
CA ILE A 70 2.26 -8.56 1.86
C ILE A 70 3.65 -9.09 1.48
N PRO A 71 4.00 -9.20 0.18
CA PRO A 71 5.18 -9.91 -0.27
C PRO A 71 6.51 -9.25 0.15
N ASP A 72 6.50 -7.94 0.38
CA ASP A 72 7.69 -7.16 0.74
C ASP A 72 7.32 -6.01 1.70
N PRO A 73 7.09 -6.30 2.99
CA PRO A 73 6.77 -5.28 3.98
C PRO A 73 7.98 -4.39 4.26
N VAL A 74 7.75 -3.08 4.26
CA VAL A 74 8.75 -2.06 4.59
C VAL A 74 8.32 -1.24 5.80
N LYS A 75 9.27 -0.56 6.44
CA LYS A 75 8.96 0.36 7.54
C LYS A 75 8.23 1.59 7.00
N ALA A 76 6.94 1.69 7.36
CA ALA A 76 6.10 2.83 7.05
C ALA A 76 6.53 4.08 7.84
N ASP A 77 6.46 5.24 7.19
CA ASP A 77 6.72 6.55 7.77
C ASP A 77 5.59 7.51 7.37
N PHE A 78 4.91 8.12 8.34
CA PHE A 78 3.72 8.92 8.04
C PHE A 78 4.01 10.12 7.13
N ASP A 79 5.09 10.84 7.45
CA ASP A 79 5.44 12.10 6.81
C ASP A 79 5.92 11.88 5.38
N ARG A 80 6.71 10.83 5.15
CA ARG A 80 7.19 10.44 3.83
C ARG A 80 6.09 9.81 2.98
N ASP A 81 5.33 8.86 3.54
CA ASP A 81 4.53 7.94 2.75
C ASP A 81 3.08 8.41 2.55
N TYR A 82 2.49 9.14 3.50
CA TYR A 82 1.04 9.40 3.53
C TYR A 82 0.64 10.88 3.53
N VAL A 83 1.55 11.80 3.88
CA VAL A 83 1.29 13.25 3.72
C VAL A 83 0.94 13.66 2.29
N PRO A 84 1.56 13.11 1.22
CA PRO A 84 1.15 13.44 -0.15
C PRO A 84 -0.32 13.13 -0.42
N ILE A 85 -0.84 12.01 0.13
CA ILE A 85 -2.24 11.61 -0.03
C ILE A 85 -3.17 12.55 0.73
N LYS A 86 -2.79 12.96 1.94
CA LYS A 86 -3.55 13.94 2.73
C LYS A 86 -3.73 15.29 2.01
N LYS A 87 -2.75 15.70 1.20
CA LYS A 87 -2.87 16.91 0.36
C LYS A 87 -3.93 16.75 -0.72
N ILE A 88 -4.04 15.55 -1.32
CA ILE A 88 -5.06 15.26 -2.34
C ILE A 88 -6.46 15.30 -1.71
N GLU A 89 -6.63 14.71 -0.51
CA GLU A 89 -7.90 14.80 0.25
C GLU A 89 -8.36 16.24 0.43
N ALA A 90 -7.47 17.13 0.93
CA ALA A 90 -7.78 18.55 1.11
C ALA A 90 -8.10 19.27 -0.22
N MET A 91 -7.52 18.85 -1.35
CA MET A 91 -7.85 19.40 -2.67
C MET A 91 -9.23 18.93 -3.15
N LEU A 92 -9.59 17.67 -2.89
CA LEU A 92 -10.86 17.08 -3.28
C LEU A 92 -12.03 17.63 -2.46
N GLU A 93 -11.81 17.99 -1.19
CA GLU A 93 -12.81 18.66 -0.34
C GLU A 93 -13.44 19.89 -1.01
N LYS A 94 -12.68 20.61 -1.84
CA LYS A 94 -13.18 21.77 -2.61
C LYS A 94 -14.29 21.40 -3.61
N TYR A 95 -14.30 20.15 -4.08
CA TYR A 95 -15.20 19.66 -5.12
C TYR A 95 -16.30 18.75 -4.58
N MET A 96 -16.35 18.52 -3.26
CA MET A 96 -17.45 17.79 -2.64
C MET A 96 -18.65 18.72 -2.46
N GLU A 97 -19.82 18.30 -2.95
CA GLU A 97 -21.08 18.96 -2.62
C GLU A 97 -21.35 18.80 -1.11
N LYS A 98 -21.68 19.89 -0.44
CA LYS A 98 -22.16 19.83 0.95
C LYS A 98 -23.64 19.48 0.90
N GLU A 99 -24.00 18.29 1.39
CA GLU A 99 -25.40 17.93 1.69
C GLU A 99 -26.00 18.85 2.77
#